data_AF-A0A929SNA9-F1
#
_entry.id   AF-A0A929SNA9-F1
#
_cell.length_a   1.000
_cell.length_b   1.000
_cell.length_c   1.000
_cell.angle_alpha   90.00
_cell.angle_beta   90.00
_cell.angle_gamma   90.00
#
_symmetry.space_group_name_H-M   'P 1'
#
loop_
_entity.id
_entity.type
_entity.pdbx_description
1 polymer ?
#
loop_
_entity_poly.entity_id
_entity_poly.type
_entity_poly.pdbx_seq_one_letter_code
_entity_poly.pdbx_strand_id
1 'polypeptide(L)'
;MKEKKILRSILIILAIIFALVIVRAIIKENTGIDSKKLSNVLESTGTTLIKAEKGSEKDYNIDIYVKFGEEPSIYGTSNKNYFEYLMTLINPILKKKNFRLIDQEKNMIIRGKFNSKGIIKYIVNNDINYFANIASFQNFYEVQNDNTINPEIKSSELIELLNNNWNRNTSKTIGKITRSVQNVDYYDNNGYSIKMIDGKVAAIIFDKNYKKEVFEGIYPGMPSEDFKYRNMQTSSSDIAIQGFDTVKYTVYYYKGNVYVIRKKVYDEAKNVEFEESVNALLKNKDYNEFYKKAMEIYQDFYIKRITSDSIYISFPLEGFEIKYNYTNPNITEKETGVYIYANYKGKIYSNKTLSDILKDKKIYTDQIKLKPYNSNEILIYDIQEI
;
A
#
# COMPACT_ATOMS: atom_id res chain seq x y z
N MET A 1 11.04 27.56 70.42
CA MET A 1 11.83 26.31 70.40
C MET A 1 11.26 25.21 69.47
N LYS A 2 9.93 25.15 69.25
CA LYS A 2 9.28 24.22 68.30
C LYS A 2 9.61 24.49 66.82
N GLU A 3 9.58 25.74 66.38
CA GLU A 3 9.84 26.12 64.97
C GLU A 3 11.25 25.77 64.48
N LYS A 4 12.28 26.02 65.31
CA LYS A 4 13.67 25.61 64.99
C LYS A 4 13.84 24.09 64.89
N LYS A 5 13.04 23.30 65.62
CA LYS A 5 13.05 21.82 65.51
C LYS A 5 12.36 21.35 64.24
N ILE A 6 11.26 21.99 63.83
CA ILE A 6 10.53 21.68 62.60
C ILE A 6 11.38 22.01 61.37
N LEU A 7 12.02 23.19 61.33
CA LEU A 7 12.90 23.61 60.24
C LEU A 7 14.09 22.67 60.06
N ARG A 8 14.68 22.21 61.18
CA ARG A 8 15.80 21.23 61.16
C ARG A 8 15.35 19.88 60.60
N SER A 9 14.16 19.40 60.95
CA SER A 9 13.62 18.16 60.39
C SER A 9 13.35 18.27 58.88
N ILE A 10 12.84 19.41 58.39
CA ILE A 10 12.61 19.65 56.96
C ILE A 10 13.93 19.66 56.19
N LEU A 11 14.96 20.32 56.72
CA LEU A 11 16.30 20.35 56.10
C LEU A 11 16.95 18.96 56.03
N ILE A 12 16.77 18.13 57.05
CA ILE A 12 17.26 16.74 57.06
C ILE A 12 16.53 15.92 55.98
N ILE A 13 15.21 16.06 55.86
CA ILE A 13 14.43 15.36 54.83
C ILE A 13 14.85 15.80 53.43
N LEU A 14 15.03 17.11 53.19
CA LEU A 14 15.51 17.64 51.92
C LEU A 14 16.91 17.13 51.57
N ALA A 15 17.82 17.07 52.54
CA ALA A 15 19.16 16.52 52.35
C ALA A 15 19.13 15.03 52.00
N ILE A 16 18.24 14.25 52.61
CA ILE A 16 18.05 12.83 52.29
C ILE A 16 17.48 12.66 50.87
N ILE A 17 16.48 13.46 50.48
CA ILE A 17 15.93 13.43 49.13
C ILE A 17 17.01 13.79 48.10
N PHE A 18 17.80 14.83 48.37
CA PHE A 18 18.89 15.26 47.49
C PHE A 18 19.99 14.19 47.38
N ALA A 19 20.37 13.55 48.49
CA ALA A 19 21.29 12.43 48.49
C ALA A 19 20.75 11.23 47.69
N LEU A 20 19.45 10.92 47.78
CA LEU A 20 18.83 9.85 46.99
C LEU A 20 18.80 10.16 45.48
N VAL A 21 18.61 11.42 45.10
CA VAL A 21 18.68 11.87 43.70
C VAL A 21 20.12 11.75 43.17
N ILE A 22 21.11 12.16 43.95
CA ILE A 22 22.53 12.01 43.61
C ILE A 22 22.93 10.53 43.52
N VAL A 23 22.51 9.70 44.47
CA VAL A 23 22.76 8.25 44.45
C VAL A 23 22.13 7.61 43.21
N ARG A 24 20.90 7.97 42.84
CA ARG A 24 20.29 7.52 41.57
C ARG A 24 21.05 8.01 40.33
N ALA A 25 21.58 9.22 40.35
CA ALA A 25 22.36 9.77 39.24
C ALA A 25 23.75 9.12 39.11
N ILE A 26 24.35 8.68 40.22
CA ILE A 26 25.69 8.06 40.27
C ILE A 26 25.63 6.55 40.03
N ILE A 27 24.53 5.88 40.42
CA ILE A 27 24.32 4.47 40.08
C ILE A 27 24.04 4.37 38.57
N LYS A 28 25.12 4.28 37.79
CA LYS A 28 25.05 3.86 36.39
C LYS A 28 24.44 2.47 36.39
N GLU A 29 23.21 2.33 35.91
CA GLU A 29 22.57 1.03 35.79
C GLU A 29 23.45 0.12 34.92
N ASN A 30 23.98 -0.95 35.52
CA ASN A 30 24.84 -1.87 34.81
C ASN A 30 23.98 -2.81 33.95
N THR A 31 23.78 -2.43 32.69
CA THR A 31 23.09 -3.25 31.69
C THR A 31 23.88 -4.51 31.32
N GLY A 32 25.15 -4.60 31.73
CA GLY A 32 26.08 -5.68 31.36
C GLY A 32 26.51 -5.65 29.89
N ILE A 33 26.37 -4.49 29.24
CA ILE A 33 26.72 -4.22 27.85
C ILE A 33 27.91 -3.27 27.82
N ASP A 34 28.84 -3.50 26.89
CA ASP A 34 29.91 -2.54 26.60
C ASP A 34 29.35 -1.40 25.75
N SER A 35 29.01 -0.28 26.41
CA SER A 35 28.43 0.90 25.74
C SER A 35 29.38 1.55 24.74
N LYS A 36 30.70 1.49 24.95
CA LYS A 36 31.67 2.08 24.03
C LYS A 36 31.74 1.26 22.75
N LYS A 37 31.81 -0.07 22.88
CA LYS A 37 31.74 -0.98 21.73
C LYS A 37 30.41 -0.86 20.99
N LEU A 38 29.29 -0.72 21.72
CA LEU A 38 27.98 -0.50 21.12
C LEU A 38 27.93 0.80 20.32
N SER A 39 28.43 1.92 20.88
CA SER A 39 28.49 3.23 20.18
C SER A 39 29.26 3.11 18.88
N ASN A 40 30.49 2.58 18.94
CA ASN A 40 31.36 2.45 17.75
C ASN A 40 30.71 1.62 16.63
N VAL A 41 29.99 0.54 16.98
CA VAL A 41 29.31 -0.30 15.98
C VAL A 41 28.08 0.40 15.40
N LEU A 42 27.29 1.11 16.22
CA LEU A 42 26.15 1.89 15.74
C LEU A 42 26.60 3.01 14.80
N GLU A 43 27.68 3.71 15.15
CA GLU A 43 28.26 4.80 14.34
C GLU A 43 28.70 4.33 12.95
N SER A 44 29.11 3.06 12.80
CA SER A 44 29.50 2.49 11.51
C SER A 44 28.36 2.41 10.48
N THR A 45 27.10 2.53 10.94
CA THR A 45 25.92 2.62 10.08
C THR A 45 25.31 4.02 10.09
N GLY A 46 25.98 5.02 10.66
CA GLY A 46 25.39 6.35 10.90
C GLY A 46 24.33 6.39 12.01
N THR A 47 24.13 5.32 12.79
CA THR A 47 23.25 5.34 13.96
C THR A 47 23.99 5.94 15.16
N THR A 48 23.40 6.92 15.84
CA THR A 48 23.98 7.50 17.05
C THR A 48 23.39 6.86 18.30
N LEU A 49 24.23 6.42 19.25
CA LEU A 49 23.79 5.95 20.56
C LEU A 49 23.46 7.15 21.47
N ILE A 50 22.26 7.18 22.05
CA ILE A 50 21.87 8.17 23.05
C ILE A 50 22.14 7.62 24.45
N LYS A 51 21.58 6.45 24.77
CA LYS A 51 21.77 5.75 26.05
C LYS A 51 21.35 4.29 25.95
N ALA A 52 21.79 3.47 26.89
CA ALA A 52 21.29 2.11 27.10
C ALA A 52 20.97 1.90 28.57
N GLU A 53 19.80 1.34 28.86
CA GLU A 53 19.31 1.11 30.23
C GLU A 53 18.58 -0.23 30.35
N LYS A 54 18.19 -0.60 31.57
CA LYS A 54 17.44 -1.83 31.79
C LYS A 54 16.09 -1.74 31.08
N GLY A 55 15.69 -2.84 30.43
CA GLY A 55 14.43 -2.91 29.71
C GLY A 55 13.21 -2.60 30.60
N SER A 56 12.36 -1.69 30.13
CA SER A 56 11.12 -1.31 30.83
C SER A 56 9.88 -2.13 30.41
N GLU A 57 9.96 -2.92 29.34
CA GLU A 57 8.91 -3.87 28.93
C GLU A 57 9.21 -5.31 29.42
N LYS A 58 8.15 -6.03 29.79
CA LYS A 58 8.24 -7.47 30.11
C LYS A 58 8.85 -8.24 28.91
N ASP A 59 9.74 -9.18 29.22
CA ASP A 59 10.51 -10.00 28.26
C ASP A 59 11.62 -9.27 27.47
N TYR A 60 11.83 -7.96 27.68
CA TYR A 60 12.94 -7.22 27.10
C TYR A 60 13.92 -6.82 28.19
N ASN A 61 15.17 -7.21 28.02
CA ASN A 61 16.19 -7.03 29.06
C ASN A 61 16.85 -5.65 28.99
N ILE A 62 16.86 -5.03 27.80
CA ILE A 62 17.63 -3.82 27.52
C ILE A 62 16.81 -2.89 26.64
N ASP A 63 16.80 -1.61 27.00
CA ASP A 63 16.37 -0.52 26.14
C ASP A 63 17.59 0.25 25.63
N ILE A 64 17.66 0.46 24.32
CA ILE A 64 18.76 1.16 23.64
C ILE A 64 18.14 2.31 22.87
N TYR A 65 18.39 3.52 23.35
CA TYR A 65 17.91 4.75 22.74
C TYR A 65 18.93 5.21 21.71
N VAL A 66 18.46 5.45 20.49
CA VAL A 66 19.30 5.77 19.33
C VAL A 66 18.68 6.87 18.49
N LYS A 67 19.50 7.47 17.62
CA LYS A 67 19.04 8.17 16.42
C LYS A 67 19.47 7.33 15.22
N PHE A 68 18.52 6.72 14.50
CA PHE A 68 18.85 5.94 13.31
C PHE A 68 19.41 6.84 12.21
N GLY A 69 20.44 6.37 11.51
CA GLY A 69 21.04 7.07 10.37
C GLY A 69 20.16 7.11 9.13
N GLU A 70 19.25 6.15 8.97
CA GLU A 70 18.34 6.05 7.83
C GLU A 70 16.87 6.16 8.26
N GLU A 71 16.03 6.68 7.36
CA GLU A 71 14.58 6.62 7.48
C GLU A 71 14.05 5.20 7.23
N PRO A 72 12.90 4.80 7.79
CA PRO A 72 12.28 3.50 7.52
C PRO A 72 11.97 3.23 6.05
N SER A 73 11.70 4.29 5.29
CA SER A 73 11.49 4.25 3.86
C SER A 73 11.75 5.62 3.24
N ILE A 74 12.24 5.61 2.00
CA ILE A 74 12.56 6.80 1.21
C ILE A 74 11.92 6.63 -0.17
N TYR A 75 11.17 7.63 -0.64
CA TYR A 75 10.46 7.60 -1.93
C TYR A 75 9.68 6.29 -2.16
N GLY A 76 8.97 5.83 -1.11
CA GLY A 76 8.18 4.61 -1.19
C GLY A 76 8.97 3.29 -1.28
N THR A 77 10.30 3.34 -1.14
CA THR A 77 11.17 2.17 -1.05
C THR A 77 11.52 1.90 0.40
N SER A 78 11.37 0.64 0.83
CA SER A 78 11.66 0.22 2.20
C SER A 78 13.16 0.12 2.46
N ASN A 79 13.63 0.71 3.56
CA ASN A 79 15.02 0.59 4.03
C ASN A 79 15.22 -0.58 4.99
N LYS A 80 14.38 -1.62 4.92
CA LYS A 80 14.42 -2.81 5.79
C LYS A 80 15.84 -3.36 5.99
N ASN A 81 16.62 -3.47 4.91
CA ASN A 81 17.97 -4.05 4.92
C ASN A 81 18.92 -3.31 5.86
N TYR A 82 18.81 -1.98 5.94
CA TYR A 82 19.60 -1.17 6.86
C TYR A 82 19.34 -1.59 8.33
N PHE A 83 18.07 -1.71 8.72
CA PHE A 83 17.70 -2.04 10.09
C PHE A 83 18.04 -3.49 10.43
N GLU A 84 17.86 -4.44 9.50
CA GLU A 84 18.25 -5.84 9.70
C GLU A 84 19.76 -6.00 9.82
N TYR A 85 20.53 -5.25 9.03
CA TYR A 85 21.99 -5.22 9.13
C TYR A 85 22.44 -4.63 10.47
N LEU A 86 21.87 -3.50 10.89
CA LEU A 86 22.13 -2.88 12.19
C LEU A 86 21.88 -3.86 13.35
N MET A 87 20.73 -4.54 13.35
CA MET A 87 20.40 -5.55 14.37
C MET A 87 21.40 -6.71 14.38
N THR A 88 21.86 -7.14 13.21
CA THR A 88 22.88 -8.19 13.08
C THR A 88 24.21 -7.75 13.68
N LEU A 89 24.63 -6.50 13.45
CA LEU A 89 25.88 -5.95 13.96
C LEU A 89 25.92 -5.83 15.48
N ILE A 90 24.82 -5.38 16.11
CA ILE A 90 24.78 -5.18 17.57
C ILE A 90 24.61 -6.50 18.34
N ASN A 91 24.07 -7.55 17.69
CA ASN A 91 23.75 -8.83 18.33
C ASN A 91 24.88 -9.42 19.21
N PRO A 92 26.14 -9.52 18.75
CA PRO A 92 27.23 -10.08 19.56
C PRO A 92 27.50 -9.27 20.83
N ILE A 93 27.22 -7.96 20.80
CA ILE A 93 27.42 -7.03 21.92
C ILE A 93 26.32 -7.21 22.96
N LEU A 94 25.09 -7.47 22.51
CA LEU A 94 23.93 -7.68 23.38
C LEU A 94 23.93 -9.07 24.04
N LYS A 95 24.82 -9.99 23.64
CA LYS A 95 24.95 -11.33 24.23
C LYS A 95 23.62 -12.10 24.27
N LYS A 96 22.84 -12.03 23.18
CA LYS A 96 21.52 -12.68 23.04
C LYS A 96 20.45 -12.23 24.04
N LYS A 97 20.60 -11.06 24.66
CA LYS A 97 19.56 -10.45 25.49
C LYS A 97 18.48 -9.82 24.61
N ASN A 98 17.21 -10.10 24.90
CA ASN A 98 16.10 -9.46 24.21
C ASN A 98 16.17 -7.94 24.41
N PHE A 99 15.93 -7.16 23.36
CA PHE A 99 16.23 -5.73 23.37
C PHE A 99 15.14 -4.92 22.68
N ARG A 100 15.13 -3.62 22.99
CA ARG A 100 14.39 -2.61 22.23
C ARG A 100 15.36 -1.54 21.72
N LEU A 101 15.34 -1.28 20.41
CA LEU A 101 15.93 -0.07 19.84
C LEU A 101 14.85 0.99 19.74
N ILE A 102 15.09 2.17 20.29
CA ILE A 102 14.09 3.24 20.45
C ILE A 102 14.64 4.52 19.83
N ASP A 103 14.02 4.96 18.74
CA ASP A 103 14.24 6.28 18.14
C ASP A 103 12.98 7.12 18.38
N GLN A 104 13.11 8.12 19.25
CA GLN A 104 12.01 8.99 19.63
C GLN A 104 11.66 10.00 18.54
N GLU A 105 12.65 10.45 17.74
CA GLU A 105 12.44 11.43 16.67
C GLU A 105 11.65 10.80 15.53
N LYS A 106 11.98 9.54 15.19
CA LYS A 106 11.25 8.77 14.16
C LYS A 106 10.02 8.04 14.69
N ASN A 107 9.70 8.18 15.98
CA ASN A 107 8.64 7.44 16.66
C ASN A 107 8.68 5.93 16.35
N MET A 108 9.86 5.33 16.47
CA MET A 108 10.16 3.97 16.04
C MET A 108 10.73 3.13 17.19
N ILE A 109 10.11 1.97 17.44
CA ILE A 109 10.56 1.00 18.43
C ILE A 109 10.72 -0.36 17.75
N ILE A 110 11.95 -0.82 17.62
CA ILE A 110 12.28 -2.18 17.15
C ILE A 110 12.46 -3.08 18.35
N ARG A 111 11.61 -4.10 18.47
CA ARG A 111 11.65 -5.11 19.52
C ARG A 111 12.30 -6.37 18.98
N GLY A 112 13.51 -6.68 19.42
CA GLY A 112 14.27 -7.87 19.03
C GLY A 112 14.21 -8.96 20.09
N LYS A 113 13.86 -10.18 19.67
CA LYS A 113 13.90 -11.41 20.48
C LYS A 113 14.73 -12.49 19.80
N PHE A 114 15.44 -13.28 20.59
CA PHE A 114 16.16 -14.45 20.08
C PHE A 114 15.23 -15.65 20.02
N ASN A 115 15.22 -16.35 18.88
CA ASN A 115 14.60 -17.67 18.82
C ASN A 115 15.55 -18.76 19.37
N SER A 116 15.07 -20.00 19.48
CA SER A 116 15.85 -21.15 19.98
C SER A 116 17.13 -21.45 19.17
N LYS A 117 17.21 -20.98 17.91
CA LYS A 117 18.38 -21.10 17.04
C LYS A 117 19.34 -19.91 17.14
N GLY A 118 19.02 -18.92 17.98
CA GLY A 118 19.82 -17.70 18.15
C GLY A 118 19.64 -16.65 17.05
N ILE A 119 18.63 -16.78 16.20
CA ILE A 119 18.27 -15.79 15.16
C ILE A 119 17.34 -14.75 15.78
N ILE A 120 17.53 -13.48 15.44
CA ILE A 120 16.67 -12.39 15.87
C ILE A 120 15.34 -12.48 15.10
N LYS A 121 14.24 -12.65 15.83
CA LYS A 121 12.90 -12.26 15.39
C LYS A 121 12.64 -10.86 15.89
N TYR A 122 12.15 -9.97 15.04
CA TYR A 122 11.87 -8.60 15.43
C TYR A 122 10.47 -8.15 15.02
N ILE A 123 9.96 -7.14 15.73
CA ILE A 123 8.70 -6.45 15.45
C ILE A 123 8.95 -4.96 15.60
N VAL A 124 8.46 -4.15 14.67
CA VAL A 124 8.63 -2.68 14.73
C VAL A 124 7.27 -2.05 15.03
N ASN A 125 7.17 -1.18 16.04
CA ASN A 125 5.92 -0.49 16.40
C ASN A 125 4.69 -1.43 16.56
N ASN A 126 4.93 -2.64 17.07
CA ASN A 126 3.92 -3.70 17.19
C ASN A 126 3.28 -4.08 15.84
N ASP A 127 4.07 -4.02 14.77
CA ASP A 127 3.75 -4.42 13.40
C ASP A 127 4.88 -5.31 12.86
N ILE A 128 4.53 -6.55 12.51
CA ILE A 128 5.47 -7.55 11.96
C ILE A 128 5.84 -7.20 10.51
N ASN A 129 4.95 -6.47 9.82
CA ASN A 129 5.07 -6.10 8.41
C ASN A 129 5.40 -4.61 8.23
N TYR A 130 5.85 -3.94 9.30
CA TYR A 130 6.08 -2.50 9.36
C TYR A 130 6.79 -1.93 8.12
N PHE A 131 7.90 -2.56 7.72
CA PHE A 131 8.72 -2.09 6.61
C PHE A 131 8.04 -2.19 5.24
N ALA A 132 7.16 -3.17 5.04
CA ALA A 132 6.33 -3.26 3.85
C ALA A 132 5.20 -2.22 3.89
N ASN A 133 4.60 -2.05 5.06
CA ASN A 133 3.46 -1.14 5.25
C ASN A 133 3.86 0.33 5.11
N ILE A 134 4.98 0.76 5.71
CA ILE A 134 5.41 2.16 5.70
C ILE A 134 5.75 2.68 4.30
N ALA A 135 6.39 1.83 3.49
CA ALA A 135 6.68 2.09 2.09
C ALA A 135 5.38 2.27 1.28
N SER A 136 4.39 1.39 1.51
CA SER A 136 3.07 1.54 0.90
C SER A 136 2.39 2.86 1.32
N PHE A 137 2.44 3.24 2.59
CA PHE A 137 1.78 4.46 3.06
C PHE A 137 2.36 5.74 2.47
N GLN A 138 3.70 5.88 2.41
CA GLN A 138 4.33 7.05 1.80
C GLN A 138 3.86 7.29 0.36
N ASN A 139 3.79 6.21 -0.43
CA ASN A 139 3.32 6.29 -1.80
C ASN A 139 1.87 6.75 -1.95
N PHE A 140 1.02 6.62 -0.93
CA PHE A 140 -0.34 7.15 -0.97
C PHE A 140 -0.42 8.63 -0.59
N TYR A 141 0.47 9.13 0.26
CA TYR A 141 0.47 10.53 0.69
C TYR A 141 1.01 11.49 -0.39
N GLU A 142 1.96 11.02 -1.20
CA GLU A 142 2.44 11.77 -2.37
C GLU A 142 1.36 11.92 -3.47
N VAL A 143 0.24 11.18 -3.35
CA VAL A 143 -0.77 10.98 -4.40
C VAL A 143 -2.03 11.83 -4.21
N GLN A 144 -2.11 12.75 -3.24
CA GLN A 144 -3.30 13.60 -3.05
C GLN A 144 -3.59 14.48 -4.28
N ASN A 145 -4.42 13.95 -5.18
CA ASN A 145 -4.96 14.60 -6.37
C ASN A 145 -6.46 14.82 -6.16
N ASP A 146 -6.83 15.97 -5.61
CA ASP A 146 -8.22 16.29 -5.24
C ASP A 146 -9.02 17.01 -6.34
N ASN A 147 -8.49 17.13 -7.56
CA ASN A 147 -9.18 17.85 -8.62
C ASN A 147 -9.78 16.86 -9.63
N THR A 148 -11.04 16.49 -9.45
CA THR A 148 -11.82 15.84 -10.53
C THR A 148 -11.94 16.81 -11.71
N ILE A 149 -11.68 16.31 -12.92
CA ILE A 149 -11.71 17.10 -14.15
C ILE A 149 -12.87 16.58 -15.00
N ASN A 150 -13.70 17.47 -15.52
CA ASN A 150 -14.83 17.09 -16.37
C ASN A 150 -14.75 17.85 -17.71
N PRO A 151 -13.86 17.44 -18.63
CA PRO A 151 -13.81 18.06 -19.95
C PRO A 151 -15.09 17.73 -20.74
N GLU A 152 -15.45 18.60 -21.69
CA GLU A 152 -16.60 18.33 -22.56
C GLU A 152 -16.33 17.09 -23.42
N ILE A 153 -17.27 16.16 -23.44
CA ILE A 153 -17.18 14.94 -24.24
C ILE A 153 -17.58 15.27 -25.68
N LYS A 154 -16.73 14.90 -26.65
CA LYS A 154 -16.95 15.13 -28.08
C LYS A 154 -17.29 13.85 -28.85
N SER A 155 -16.92 12.68 -28.33
CA SER A 155 -17.28 11.39 -28.93
C SER A 155 -18.76 11.04 -28.72
N SER A 156 -19.49 10.86 -29.81
CA SER A 156 -20.88 10.38 -29.81
C SER A 156 -21.02 8.98 -29.22
N GLU A 157 -20.05 8.11 -29.49
CA GLU A 157 -19.99 6.74 -28.99
C GLU A 157 -19.89 6.72 -27.47
N LEU A 158 -19.02 7.56 -26.90
CA LEU A 158 -18.87 7.68 -25.45
C LEU A 158 -20.11 8.29 -24.80
N ILE A 159 -20.69 9.34 -25.38
CA ILE A 159 -21.92 9.96 -24.86
C ILE A 159 -23.04 8.92 -24.78
N GLU A 160 -23.24 8.13 -25.84
CA GLU A 160 -24.30 7.13 -25.86
C GLU A 160 -24.03 5.97 -24.90
N LEU A 161 -22.79 5.50 -24.79
CA LEU A 161 -22.42 4.50 -23.77
C LEU A 161 -22.72 5.00 -22.36
N LEU A 162 -22.40 6.26 -22.05
CA LEU A 162 -22.71 6.85 -20.73
C LEU A 162 -24.21 6.95 -20.49
N ASN A 163 -24.99 7.36 -21.49
CA ASN A 163 -26.45 7.47 -21.40
C ASN A 163 -27.13 6.11 -21.25
N ASN A 164 -26.56 5.07 -21.85
CA ASN A 164 -27.09 3.70 -21.84
C ASN A 164 -26.48 2.82 -20.74
N ASN A 165 -25.90 3.41 -19.69
CA ASN A 165 -25.31 2.68 -18.57
C ASN A 165 -24.28 1.60 -19.02
N TRP A 166 -23.45 1.97 -19.98
CA TRP A 166 -22.39 1.13 -20.55
C TRP A 166 -22.90 -0.15 -21.21
N ASN A 167 -24.17 -0.16 -21.62
CA ASN A 167 -24.74 -1.21 -22.45
C ASN A 167 -24.57 -0.84 -23.92
N ARG A 168 -23.63 -1.51 -24.61
CA ARG A 168 -23.41 -1.28 -26.04
C ARG A 168 -24.54 -1.79 -26.92
N ASN A 169 -25.30 -2.79 -26.48
CA ASN A 169 -26.32 -3.45 -27.30
C ASN A 169 -27.52 -2.53 -27.56
N THR A 170 -27.66 -1.47 -26.77
CA THR A 170 -28.69 -0.44 -26.94
C THR A 170 -28.17 0.80 -27.65
N SER A 171 -26.88 0.85 -28.01
CA SER A 171 -26.29 1.99 -28.70
C SER A 171 -26.52 1.90 -30.21
N LYS A 172 -26.88 3.04 -30.81
CA LYS A 172 -27.04 3.22 -32.26
C LYS A 172 -25.77 3.78 -32.92
N THR A 173 -24.89 4.41 -32.16
CA THR A 173 -23.64 5.01 -32.63
C THR A 173 -22.47 4.03 -32.61
N ILE A 174 -22.53 2.99 -31.78
CA ILE A 174 -21.57 1.90 -31.83
C ILE A 174 -21.74 1.14 -33.15
N GLY A 175 -20.66 1.09 -33.93
CA GLY A 175 -20.57 0.39 -35.21
C GLY A 175 -20.73 -1.13 -35.09
N LYS A 176 -20.44 -1.83 -36.18
CA LYS A 176 -20.45 -3.31 -36.20
C LYS A 176 -19.09 -3.84 -35.73
N ILE A 177 -19.14 -4.89 -34.93
CA ILE A 177 -17.94 -5.62 -34.51
C ILE A 177 -17.26 -6.19 -35.77
N THR A 178 -15.99 -5.85 -35.97
CA THR A 178 -15.16 -6.39 -37.06
C THR A 178 -14.54 -7.72 -36.68
N ARG A 179 -14.12 -7.86 -35.42
CA ARG A 179 -13.62 -9.11 -34.83
C ARG A 179 -13.73 -9.06 -33.31
N SER A 180 -13.72 -10.24 -32.69
CA SER A 180 -13.69 -10.42 -31.24
C SER A 180 -12.49 -11.29 -30.87
N VAL A 181 -11.74 -10.89 -29.85
CA VAL A 181 -10.65 -11.71 -29.28
C VAL A 181 -10.81 -11.69 -27.78
N GLN A 182 -11.04 -12.86 -27.18
CA GLN A 182 -11.35 -12.99 -25.75
C GLN A 182 -12.55 -12.10 -25.39
N ASN A 183 -12.35 -11.15 -24.48
CA ASN A 183 -13.34 -10.19 -24.02
C ASN A 183 -13.27 -8.83 -24.73
N VAL A 184 -12.47 -8.71 -25.79
CA VAL A 184 -12.27 -7.46 -26.53
C VAL A 184 -12.95 -7.55 -27.89
N ASP A 185 -13.87 -6.62 -28.13
CA ASP A 185 -14.54 -6.45 -29.40
C ASP A 185 -13.95 -5.25 -30.15
N TYR A 186 -13.53 -5.49 -31.38
CA TYR A 186 -12.86 -4.50 -32.21
C TYR A 186 -13.85 -3.93 -33.23
N TYR A 187 -13.72 -2.64 -33.47
CA TYR A 187 -14.48 -1.89 -34.46
C TYR A 187 -13.47 -1.19 -35.36
N ASP A 188 -12.65 -1.98 -36.05
CA ASP A 188 -11.44 -1.51 -36.74
C ASP A 188 -11.77 -0.40 -37.78
N ASN A 189 -12.94 -0.50 -38.42
CA ASN A 189 -13.42 0.50 -39.39
C ASN A 189 -13.81 1.84 -38.76
N ASN A 190 -14.01 1.87 -37.44
CA ASN A 190 -14.43 3.05 -36.69
C ASN A 190 -13.29 3.63 -35.83
N GLY A 191 -12.15 2.94 -35.70
CA GLY A 191 -10.98 3.41 -34.95
C GLY A 191 -11.09 3.28 -33.43
N TYR A 192 -11.91 2.34 -32.94
CA TYR A 192 -11.96 2.04 -31.52
C TYR A 192 -12.16 0.55 -31.24
N SER A 193 -11.90 0.15 -30.00
CA SER A 193 -12.19 -1.17 -29.46
C SER A 193 -12.89 -1.06 -28.11
N ILE A 194 -13.60 -2.12 -27.71
CA ILE A 194 -14.37 -2.18 -26.48
C ILE A 194 -13.95 -3.42 -25.70
N LYS A 195 -13.53 -3.22 -24.45
CA LYS A 195 -13.34 -4.32 -23.49
C LYS A 195 -14.64 -4.55 -22.75
N MET A 196 -15.12 -5.78 -22.79
CA MET A 196 -16.33 -6.22 -22.10
C MET A 196 -15.96 -6.94 -20.80
N ILE A 197 -16.76 -6.70 -19.77
CA ILE A 197 -16.75 -7.49 -18.54
C ILE A 197 -18.19 -7.57 -18.04
N ASP A 198 -18.64 -8.78 -17.67
CA ASP A 198 -19.97 -9.01 -17.08
C ASP A 198 -21.10 -8.40 -17.92
N GLY A 199 -21.07 -8.69 -19.23
CA GLY A 199 -22.07 -8.22 -20.19
C GLY A 199 -22.12 -6.71 -20.45
N LYS A 200 -21.21 -5.93 -19.87
CA LYS A 200 -21.16 -4.47 -20.04
C LYS A 200 -19.79 -3.98 -20.49
N VAL A 201 -19.74 -2.77 -21.05
CA VAL A 201 -18.49 -2.11 -21.41
C VAL A 201 -17.72 -1.76 -20.14
N ALA A 202 -16.50 -2.30 -20.01
CA ALA A 202 -15.55 -1.93 -18.98
C ALA A 202 -14.63 -0.79 -19.45
N ALA A 203 -14.22 -0.83 -20.72
CA ALA A 203 -13.43 0.22 -21.33
C ALA A 203 -13.77 0.39 -22.81
N ILE A 204 -13.77 1.63 -23.30
CA ILE A 204 -13.68 1.96 -24.73
C ILE A 204 -12.31 2.57 -25.00
N ILE A 205 -11.66 2.12 -26.06
CA ILE A 205 -10.28 2.46 -26.40
C ILE A 205 -10.27 3.05 -27.79
N PHE A 206 -10.02 4.35 -27.90
CA PHE A 206 -9.91 5.05 -29.17
C PHE A 206 -8.46 5.06 -29.64
N ASP A 207 -8.23 4.59 -30.87
CA ASP A 207 -6.91 4.54 -31.49
C ASP A 207 -6.74 5.66 -32.54
N LYS A 208 -5.53 5.76 -33.12
CA LYS A 208 -5.18 6.77 -34.14
C LYS A 208 -6.07 6.77 -35.40
N ASN A 209 -6.86 5.71 -35.64
CA ASN A 209 -7.81 5.64 -36.74
C ASN A 209 -9.12 6.36 -36.41
N TYR A 210 -9.42 6.63 -35.13
CA TYR A 210 -10.53 7.52 -34.74
C TYR A 210 -10.15 8.97 -35.05
N LYS A 211 -10.77 9.54 -36.09
CA LYS A 211 -10.38 10.86 -36.64
C LYS A 211 -11.06 12.06 -35.96
N LYS A 212 -11.65 11.86 -34.78
CA LYS A 212 -12.38 12.89 -34.04
C LYS A 212 -11.77 13.06 -32.66
N GLU A 213 -12.10 14.18 -32.03
CA GLU A 213 -11.85 14.38 -30.61
C GLU A 213 -12.72 13.43 -29.76
N VAL A 214 -12.14 12.88 -28.70
CA VAL A 214 -12.88 12.12 -27.68
C VAL A 214 -13.41 13.08 -26.62
N PHE A 215 -12.55 14.02 -26.20
CA PHE A 215 -12.88 15.15 -25.33
C PHE A 215 -12.32 16.43 -25.97
N GLU A 216 -12.81 17.59 -25.55
CA GLU A 216 -12.33 18.88 -26.04
C GLU A 216 -10.80 19.00 -25.99
N GLY A 217 -10.15 19.10 -27.17
CA GLY A 217 -8.70 19.16 -27.31
C GLY A 217 -7.94 17.87 -27.01
N ILE A 218 -8.62 16.72 -26.95
CA ILE A 218 -8.01 15.40 -26.72
C ILE A 218 -8.46 14.44 -27.82
N TYR A 219 -7.50 13.96 -28.60
CA TYR A 219 -7.71 13.01 -29.69
C TYR A 219 -6.62 11.94 -29.70
N PRO A 220 -6.91 10.72 -30.18
CA PRO A 220 -5.91 9.67 -30.30
C PRO A 220 -4.79 10.05 -31.28
N GLY A 221 -3.54 9.73 -30.91
CA GLY A 221 -2.35 10.01 -31.69
C GLY A 221 -1.74 11.39 -31.47
N MET A 222 -2.28 12.21 -30.55
CA MET A 222 -1.64 13.47 -30.16
C MET A 222 -0.25 13.25 -29.51
N PRO A 223 0.69 14.19 -29.58
CA PRO A 223 1.94 14.08 -28.81
C PRO A 223 1.65 13.92 -27.31
N SER A 224 2.36 13.02 -26.62
CA SER A 224 2.14 12.77 -25.18
C SER A 224 2.41 14.00 -24.30
N GLU A 225 3.25 14.91 -24.77
CA GLU A 225 3.52 16.20 -24.12
C GLU A 225 2.33 17.16 -24.18
N ASP A 226 1.48 17.05 -25.21
CA ASP A 226 0.29 17.89 -25.41
C ASP A 226 -0.91 17.41 -24.58
N PHE A 227 -0.84 16.21 -23.98
CA PHE A 227 -1.91 15.72 -23.12
C PHE A 227 -1.97 16.55 -21.82
N LYS A 228 -2.96 17.44 -21.76
CA LYS A 228 -3.08 18.52 -20.76
C LYS A 228 -3.45 18.07 -19.34
N TYR A 229 -3.84 16.81 -19.13
CA TYR A 229 -4.29 16.34 -17.82
C TYR A 229 -3.37 15.28 -17.23
N ARG A 230 -2.86 15.55 -16.02
CA ARG A 230 -1.91 14.68 -15.30
C ARG A 230 -2.22 14.58 -13.81
N ASN A 231 -3.50 14.68 -13.46
CA ASN A 231 -4.01 14.67 -12.08
C ASN A 231 -4.27 13.25 -11.56
N MET A 232 -3.62 12.24 -12.12
CA MET A 232 -3.72 10.86 -11.65
C MET A 232 -2.34 10.27 -11.44
N GLN A 233 -2.17 9.57 -10.31
CA GLN A 233 -1.03 8.70 -10.13
C GLN A 233 -1.22 7.44 -10.97
N THR A 234 -0.19 7.08 -11.71
CA THR A 234 -0.14 5.86 -12.51
C THR A 234 0.97 4.96 -11.99
N SER A 235 0.98 3.70 -12.40
CA SER A 235 2.07 2.78 -12.07
C SER A 235 3.39 3.12 -12.79
N SER A 236 3.35 4.06 -13.75
CA SER A 236 4.51 4.52 -14.51
C SER A 236 5.14 5.78 -13.89
N SER A 237 6.46 5.76 -13.68
CA SER A 237 7.24 6.91 -13.21
C SER A 237 7.57 7.93 -14.31
N ASP A 238 7.60 7.49 -15.58
CA ASP A 238 8.29 8.20 -16.67
C ASP A 238 7.29 8.72 -17.73
N ILE A 239 6.18 9.34 -17.29
CA ILE A 239 5.12 9.97 -18.12
C ILE A 239 4.46 9.10 -19.20
N ALA A 240 4.77 7.80 -19.24
CA ALA A 240 4.27 6.90 -20.28
C ALA A 240 2.74 6.80 -20.25
N ILE A 241 2.18 6.80 -19.03
CA ILE A 241 0.74 6.78 -18.79
C ILE A 241 0.37 8.10 -18.13
N GLN A 242 -0.59 8.77 -18.73
CA GLN A 242 -1.17 10.01 -18.23
C GLN A 242 -2.67 9.83 -18.14
N GLY A 243 -3.37 10.67 -17.39
CA GLY A 243 -4.79 10.47 -17.21
C GLY A 243 -5.44 11.49 -16.31
N PHE A 244 -6.77 11.42 -16.32
CA PHE A 244 -7.61 12.20 -15.43
C PHE A 244 -8.81 11.41 -14.96
N ASP A 245 -9.25 11.78 -13.77
CA ASP A 245 -10.34 11.11 -13.09
C ASP A 245 -11.62 11.95 -13.08
N THR A 246 -12.75 11.30 -13.32
CA THR A 246 -14.09 11.92 -13.29
C THR A 246 -15.00 11.16 -12.33
N VAL A 247 -16.22 11.65 -12.10
CA VAL A 247 -17.19 10.93 -11.27
C VAL A 247 -17.62 9.59 -11.87
N LYS A 248 -17.77 9.51 -13.21
CA LYS A 248 -18.40 8.37 -13.90
C LYS A 248 -17.40 7.44 -14.60
N TYR A 249 -16.21 7.92 -14.90
CA TYR A 249 -15.19 7.19 -15.64
C TYR A 249 -13.79 7.72 -15.33
N THR A 250 -12.80 6.91 -15.67
CA THR A 250 -11.38 7.23 -15.59
C THR A 250 -10.82 7.29 -17.01
N VAL A 251 -10.00 8.29 -17.33
CA VAL A 251 -9.38 8.41 -18.65
C VAL A 251 -7.88 8.22 -18.55
N TYR A 252 -7.31 7.40 -19.43
CA TYR A 252 -5.87 7.30 -19.61
C TYR A 252 -5.46 7.60 -21.05
N TYR A 253 -4.27 8.17 -21.18
CA TYR A 253 -3.54 8.32 -22.42
C TYR A 253 -2.28 7.46 -22.36
N TYR A 254 -2.16 6.53 -23.31
CA TYR A 254 -1.01 5.63 -23.37
C TYR A 254 -0.76 5.19 -24.82
N LYS A 255 0.49 5.28 -25.27
CA LYS A 255 0.93 4.85 -26.61
C LYS A 255 0.08 5.38 -27.77
N GLY A 256 -0.41 6.63 -27.69
CA GLY A 256 -1.25 7.19 -28.74
C GLY A 256 -2.76 6.93 -28.58
N ASN A 257 -3.17 6.11 -27.62
CA ASN A 257 -4.57 5.72 -27.46
C ASN A 257 -5.22 6.44 -26.28
N VAL A 258 -6.52 6.74 -26.42
CA VAL A 258 -7.36 7.27 -25.34
C VAL A 258 -8.22 6.15 -24.79
N TYR A 259 -7.98 5.77 -23.53
CA TYR A 259 -8.71 4.74 -22.82
C TYR A 259 -9.74 5.41 -21.92
N VAL A 260 -11.02 5.09 -22.08
CA VAL A 260 -12.09 5.58 -21.21
C VAL A 260 -12.70 4.39 -20.49
N ILE A 261 -12.47 4.33 -19.18
CA ILE A 261 -12.78 3.19 -18.34
C ILE A 261 -13.94 3.53 -17.42
N ARG A 262 -14.95 2.68 -17.41
CA ARG A 262 -16.13 2.83 -16.57
C ARG A 262 -15.76 2.80 -15.08
N LYS A 263 -16.43 3.64 -14.27
CA LYS A 263 -16.50 3.44 -12.83
C LYS A 263 -17.81 2.77 -12.43
N LYS A 264 -17.73 1.82 -11.50
CA LYS A 264 -18.93 1.23 -10.91
C LYS A 264 -19.48 2.12 -9.79
N VAL A 265 -20.80 2.07 -9.68
CA VAL A 265 -21.50 2.60 -8.51
C VAL A 265 -21.20 1.65 -7.36
N TYR A 266 -20.86 2.22 -6.20
CA TYR A 266 -20.60 1.46 -4.99
C TYR A 266 -21.86 0.68 -4.58
N ASP A 267 -21.67 -0.60 -4.24
CA ASP A 267 -22.71 -1.50 -3.76
C ASP A 267 -22.37 -1.94 -2.33
N GLU A 268 -23.12 -1.41 -1.36
CA GLU A 268 -22.86 -1.65 0.06
C GLU A 268 -23.10 -3.11 0.46
N ALA A 269 -24.14 -3.74 -0.08
CA ALA A 269 -24.47 -5.13 0.25
C ALA A 269 -23.34 -6.07 -0.19
N LYS A 270 -22.84 -5.88 -1.42
CA LYS A 270 -21.68 -6.63 -1.91
C LYS A 270 -20.41 -6.35 -1.10
N ASN A 271 -20.18 -5.10 -0.70
CA ASN A 271 -19.00 -4.76 0.10
C ASN A 271 -19.03 -5.42 1.49
N VAL A 272 -20.20 -5.55 2.12
CA VAL A 272 -20.36 -6.27 3.39
C VAL A 272 -19.95 -7.74 3.21
N GLU A 273 -20.47 -8.42 2.18
CA GLU A 273 -20.08 -9.82 1.90
C GLU A 273 -18.59 -9.97 1.60
N PHE A 274 -18.01 -9.00 0.87
CA PHE A 274 -16.58 -9.01 0.56
C PHE A 274 -15.73 -8.84 1.81
N GLU A 275 -16.07 -7.89 2.68
CA GLU A 275 -15.36 -7.66 3.93
C GLU A 275 -15.41 -8.91 4.84
N GLU A 276 -16.58 -9.55 4.96
CA GLU A 276 -16.73 -10.81 5.69
C GLU A 276 -15.82 -11.90 5.12
N SER A 277 -15.75 -12.00 3.79
CA SER A 277 -14.88 -12.95 3.09
C SER A 277 -13.40 -12.66 3.32
N VAL A 278 -12.99 -11.39 3.34
CA VAL A 278 -11.62 -10.99 3.68
C VAL A 278 -11.32 -11.34 5.14
N ASN A 279 -12.22 -11.04 6.08
CA ASN A 279 -12.03 -11.38 7.49
C ASN A 279 -11.91 -12.91 7.70
N ALA A 280 -12.66 -13.71 6.95
CA ALA A 280 -12.51 -15.17 6.93
C ALA A 280 -11.13 -15.59 6.41
N LEU A 281 -10.67 -15.03 5.29
CA LEU A 281 -9.33 -15.24 4.73
C LEU A 281 -8.23 -14.91 5.75
N LEU A 282 -8.37 -13.81 6.50
CA LEU A 282 -7.39 -13.42 7.51
C LEU A 282 -7.29 -14.42 8.67
N LYS A 283 -8.34 -15.19 8.92
CA LYS A 283 -8.41 -16.20 9.97
C LYS A 283 -7.94 -17.57 9.49
N ASN A 284 -8.44 -18.04 8.35
CA ASN A 284 -8.21 -19.41 7.86
C ASN A 284 -7.05 -19.52 6.85
N LYS A 285 -6.63 -18.41 6.24
CA LYS A 285 -5.63 -18.34 5.16
C LYS A 285 -6.01 -19.15 3.91
N ASP A 286 -7.29 -19.44 3.72
CA ASP A 286 -7.80 -20.19 2.58
C ASP A 286 -8.07 -19.26 1.40
N TYR A 287 -7.06 -19.11 0.55
CA TYR A 287 -7.19 -18.34 -0.69
C TYR A 287 -8.14 -19.00 -1.69
N ASN A 288 -8.31 -20.33 -1.66
CA ASN A 288 -9.18 -21.05 -2.59
C ASN A 288 -10.65 -20.77 -2.32
N GLU A 289 -11.05 -20.76 -1.05
CA GLU A 289 -12.40 -20.37 -0.64
C GLU A 289 -12.63 -18.89 -0.94
N PHE A 290 -11.67 -18.04 -0.58
CA PHE A 290 -11.79 -16.59 -0.73
C PHE A 290 -12.00 -16.15 -2.18
N TYR A 291 -11.18 -16.64 -3.13
CA TYR A 291 -11.31 -16.17 -4.52
C TYR A 291 -12.64 -16.58 -5.15
N LYS A 292 -13.16 -17.78 -4.82
CA LYS A 292 -14.46 -18.26 -5.30
C LYS A 292 -15.57 -17.36 -4.80
N LYS A 293 -15.56 -17.04 -3.51
CA LYS A 293 -16.54 -16.13 -2.91
C LYS A 293 -16.44 -14.71 -3.50
N ALA A 294 -15.22 -14.22 -3.75
CA ALA A 294 -15.03 -12.94 -4.43
C ALA A 294 -15.63 -12.90 -5.85
N MET A 295 -15.49 -13.99 -6.62
CA MET A 295 -16.09 -14.14 -7.95
C MET A 295 -17.62 -14.24 -7.91
N GLU A 296 -18.19 -14.80 -6.85
CA GLU A 296 -19.64 -14.83 -6.64
C GLU A 296 -20.20 -13.43 -6.36
N ILE A 297 -19.51 -12.64 -5.52
CA ILE A 297 -19.90 -11.28 -5.14
C ILE A 297 -19.77 -10.34 -6.34
N TYR A 298 -18.61 -10.35 -6.99
CA TYR A 298 -18.25 -9.50 -8.11
C TYR A 298 -18.04 -10.34 -9.35
N GLN A 299 -18.99 -10.28 -10.29
CA GLN A 299 -18.96 -11.06 -11.53
C GLN A 299 -18.03 -10.44 -12.59
N ASP A 300 -17.50 -9.25 -12.33
CA ASP A 300 -16.66 -8.48 -13.23
C ASP A 300 -15.17 -8.59 -12.92
N PHE A 301 -14.63 -9.78 -13.15
CA PHE A 301 -13.24 -10.12 -12.92
C PHE A 301 -12.52 -10.59 -14.18
N TYR A 302 -11.19 -10.61 -14.09
CA TYR A 302 -10.30 -11.24 -15.04
C TYR A 302 -9.51 -12.35 -14.38
N ILE A 303 -9.54 -13.53 -15.01
CA ILE A 303 -8.67 -14.64 -14.65
C ILE A 303 -7.37 -14.48 -15.42
N LYS A 304 -6.29 -14.13 -14.71
CA LYS A 304 -4.94 -14.07 -15.28
C LYS A 304 -4.18 -15.38 -15.08
N ARG A 305 -4.46 -16.10 -13.98
CA ARG A 305 -3.91 -17.43 -13.70
C ARG A 305 -4.75 -18.16 -12.65
N ILE A 306 -5.13 -19.41 -12.93
CA ILE A 306 -5.62 -20.36 -11.92
C ILE A 306 -4.99 -21.72 -12.20
N THR A 307 -4.08 -22.14 -11.34
CA THR A 307 -3.48 -23.48 -11.31
C THR A 307 -3.71 -24.09 -9.92
N SER A 308 -3.39 -25.38 -9.75
CA SER A 308 -3.48 -26.04 -8.43
C SER A 308 -2.60 -25.38 -7.36
N ASP A 309 -1.57 -24.65 -7.77
CA ASP A 309 -0.59 -24.03 -6.88
C ASP A 309 -0.56 -22.50 -6.97
N SER A 310 -1.27 -21.84 -7.90
CA SER A 310 -1.15 -20.39 -8.10
C SER A 310 -2.47 -19.75 -8.54
N ILE A 311 -2.80 -18.61 -7.94
CA ILE A 311 -3.98 -17.81 -8.26
C ILE A 311 -3.53 -16.40 -8.60
N TYR A 312 -4.08 -15.85 -9.67
CA TYR A 312 -4.07 -14.43 -9.98
C TYR A 312 -5.39 -14.04 -10.65
N ILE A 313 -6.24 -13.33 -9.88
CA ILE A 313 -7.52 -12.79 -10.33
C ILE A 313 -7.54 -11.29 -10.09
N SER A 314 -8.07 -10.54 -11.05
CA SER A 314 -8.14 -9.08 -11.00
C SER A 314 -9.57 -8.60 -11.08
N PHE A 315 -9.94 -7.63 -10.23
CA PHE A 315 -11.24 -6.97 -10.21
C PHE A 315 -11.02 -5.48 -10.48
N PRO A 316 -10.65 -5.12 -11.73
CA PRO A 316 -10.11 -3.80 -12.05
C PRO A 316 -11.12 -2.67 -11.89
N LEU A 317 -12.42 -2.95 -11.92
CA LEU A 317 -13.48 -1.97 -11.67
C LEU A 317 -13.81 -1.79 -10.19
N GLU A 318 -13.51 -2.79 -9.36
CA GLU A 318 -13.76 -2.78 -7.91
C GLU A 318 -12.57 -2.27 -7.09
N GLY A 319 -11.36 -2.25 -7.66
CA GLY A 319 -10.18 -1.72 -6.97
C GLY A 319 -9.32 -2.76 -6.26
N PHE A 320 -9.36 -4.04 -6.66
CA PHE A 320 -8.51 -5.04 -6.01
C PHE A 320 -8.04 -6.18 -6.92
N GLU A 321 -7.01 -6.89 -6.46
CA GLU A 321 -6.53 -8.16 -7.04
C GLU A 321 -6.30 -9.20 -5.95
N ILE A 322 -6.43 -10.47 -6.31
CA ILE A 322 -6.14 -11.63 -5.47
C ILE A 322 -4.95 -12.36 -6.08
N LYS A 323 -3.86 -12.50 -5.32
CA LYS A 323 -2.69 -13.29 -5.71
C LYS A 323 -2.40 -14.34 -4.65
N TYR A 324 -2.10 -15.55 -5.08
CA TYR A 324 -1.60 -16.62 -4.21
C TYR A 324 -0.48 -17.34 -4.94
N ASN A 325 0.72 -17.36 -4.34
CA ASN A 325 1.89 -18.04 -4.88
C ASN A 325 2.14 -17.67 -6.36
N TYR A 326 1.84 -16.43 -6.75
CA TYR A 326 1.99 -15.95 -8.12
C TYR A 326 3.43 -15.49 -8.34
N THR A 327 4.09 -16.00 -9.37
CA THR A 327 5.44 -15.56 -9.76
C THR A 327 5.30 -14.59 -10.93
N ASN A 328 5.58 -13.31 -10.68
CA ASN A 328 5.68 -12.32 -11.73
C ASN A 328 6.99 -12.56 -12.51
N PRO A 329 6.98 -12.62 -13.86
CA PRO A 329 8.19 -12.86 -14.65
C PRO A 329 9.35 -11.89 -14.35
N ASN A 330 9.03 -10.69 -13.87
CA ASN A 330 10.00 -9.64 -13.59
C ASN A 330 10.45 -9.59 -12.12
N ILE A 331 9.92 -10.47 -11.26
CA ILE A 331 10.20 -10.46 -9.81
C ILE A 331 10.49 -11.89 -9.34
N THR A 332 11.58 -12.08 -8.60
CA THR A 332 11.99 -13.40 -8.09
C THR A 332 11.13 -13.90 -6.93
N GLU A 333 10.45 -13.00 -6.22
CA GLU A 333 9.58 -13.34 -5.09
C GLU A 333 8.15 -13.66 -5.51
N LYS A 334 7.56 -14.62 -4.81
CA LYS A 334 6.16 -15.03 -5.00
C LYS A 334 5.23 -14.03 -4.32
N GLU A 335 4.27 -13.53 -5.08
CA GLU A 335 3.24 -12.63 -4.61
C GLU A 335 2.06 -13.41 -4.01
N THR A 336 1.76 -13.12 -2.74
CA THR A 336 0.58 -13.63 -2.03
C THR A 336 -0.10 -12.50 -1.26
N GLY A 337 -1.42 -12.36 -1.41
CA GLY A 337 -2.20 -11.33 -0.75
C GLY A 337 -3.40 -10.85 -1.56
N VAL A 338 -4.23 -10.05 -0.90
CA VAL A 338 -5.25 -9.19 -1.51
C VAL A 338 -4.62 -7.81 -1.67
N TYR A 339 -4.52 -7.37 -2.91
CA TYR A 339 -3.94 -6.09 -3.29
C TYR A 339 -5.05 -5.07 -3.48
N ILE A 340 -5.12 -4.08 -2.61
CA ILE A 340 -6.13 -3.01 -2.61
C ILE A 340 -5.54 -1.77 -3.28
N TYR A 341 -6.22 -1.27 -4.31
CA TYR A 341 -5.80 -0.13 -5.12
C TYR A 341 -6.43 1.17 -4.63
N ALA A 342 -5.87 2.30 -5.05
CA ALA A 342 -6.30 3.62 -4.58
C ALA A 342 -7.75 3.98 -4.91
N ASN A 343 -8.33 3.35 -5.94
CA ASN A 343 -9.72 3.52 -6.35
C ASN A 343 -10.71 2.57 -5.64
N TYR A 344 -10.24 1.71 -4.73
CA TYR A 344 -11.12 0.83 -3.97
C TYR A 344 -12.09 1.63 -3.10
N LYS A 345 -13.36 1.20 -3.07
CA LYS A 345 -14.41 1.83 -2.27
C LYS A 345 -15.04 0.83 -1.32
N GLY A 346 -15.22 1.26 -0.07
CA GLY A 346 -15.86 0.45 0.98
C GLY A 346 -14.86 -0.03 2.02
N LYS A 347 -15.33 -0.97 2.84
CA LYS A 347 -14.55 -1.61 3.90
C LYS A 347 -13.70 -2.72 3.32
N ILE A 348 -12.50 -2.91 3.86
CA ILE A 348 -11.53 -3.91 3.43
C ILE A 348 -11.52 -5.06 4.44
N TYR A 349 -11.27 -4.75 5.71
CA TYR A 349 -11.30 -5.72 6.81
C TYR A 349 -11.52 -4.99 8.14
N SER A 350 -12.05 -5.71 9.15
CA SER A 350 -12.25 -5.18 10.52
C SER A 350 -12.94 -3.81 10.59
N ASN A 351 -13.96 -3.61 9.75
CA ASN A 351 -14.75 -2.40 9.60
C ASN A 351 -13.92 -1.15 9.23
N LYS A 352 -12.81 -1.33 8.50
CA LYS A 352 -11.92 -0.24 8.06
C LYS A 352 -11.97 -0.03 6.56
N THR A 353 -12.15 1.22 6.15
CA THR A 353 -11.94 1.66 4.78
C THR A 353 -10.45 1.86 4.48
N LEU A 354 -10.10 2.06 3.19
CA LEU A 354 -8.75 2.45 2.82
C LEU A 354 -8.30 3.73 3.53
N SER A 355 -9.18 4.73 3.62
CA SER A 355 -8.89 5.99 4.32
C SER A 355 -8.58 5.77 5.80
N ASP A 356 -9.31 4.88 6.48
CA ASP A 356 -9.05 4.54 7.88
C ASP A 356 -7.69 3.88 8.05
N ILE A 357 -7.34 2.94 7.18
CA ILE A 357 -6.03 2.24 7.21
C ILE A 357 -4.88 3.22 6.96
N LEU A 358 -5.02 4.12 5.98
CA LEU A 358 -4.03 5.15 5.69
C LEU A 358 -3.88 6.10 6.88
N LYS A 359 -4.98 6.55 7.48
CA LYS A 359 -4.96 7.42 8.67
C LYS A 359 -4.27 6.75 9.87
N ASP A 360 -4.56 5.47 10.10
CA ASP A 360 -3.96 4.69 11.18
C ASP A 360 -2.49 4.35 10.94
N LYS A 361 -2.02 4.45 9.68
CA LYS A 361 -0.68 4.05 9.23
C LYS A 361 -0.30 2.63 9.68
N LYS A 362 -1.27 1.71 9.65
CA LYS A 362 -1.05 0.34 10.14
C LYS A 362 -1.90 -0.72 9.43
N ILE A 363 -1.24 -1.80 9.00
CA ILE A 363 -1.87 -3.03 8.51
C ILE A 363 -1.45 -4.18 9.42
N TYR A 364 -2.42 -4.87 10.01
CA TYR A 364 -2.17 -5.89 11.04
C TYR A 364 -1.94 -7.30 10.48
N THR A 365 -1.77 -7.41 9.16
CA THR A 365 -1.66 -8.68 8.43
C THR A 365 -0.71 -8.54 7.25
N ASP A 366 -0.05 -9.62 6.87
CA ASP A 366 0.76 -9.71 5.66
C ASP A 366 -0.09 -10.01 4.41
N GLN A 367 -1.35 -10.40 4.59
CA GLN A 367 -2.26 -10.80 3.53
C GLN A 367 -2.91 -9.62 2.80
N ILE A 368 -2.88 -8.40 3.35
CA ILE A 368 -3.38 -7.18 2.68
C ILE A 368 -2.21 -6.33 2.22
N LYS A 369 -2.23 -5.92 0.95
CA LYS A 369 -1.20 -5.08 0.32
C LYS A 369 -1.89 -3.84 -0.28
N LEU A 370 -1.27 -2.67 -0.19
CA LEU A 370 -1.83 -1.44 -0.77
C LEU A 370 -1.08 -1.04 -2.05
N LYS A 371 -1.81 -0.54 -3.04
CA LYS A 371 -1.29 -0.06 -4.33
C LYS A 371 -1.75 1.38 -4.57
N PRO A 372 -0.82 2.35 -4.71
CA PRO A 372 -1.12 3.79 -4.72
C PRO A 372 -1.73 4.29 -6.04
N TYR A 373 -1.77 3.46 -7.06
CA TYR A 373 -2.37 3.75 -8.36
C TYR A 373 -3.74 3.07 -8.48
N ASN A 374 -4.49 3.43 -9.52
CA ASN A 374 -5.85 2.94 -9.75
C ASN A 374 -5.82 1.60 -10.52
N SER A 375 -6.58 0.59 -10.06
CA SER A 375 -6.65 -0.73 -10.71
C SER A 375 -7.21 -0.68 -12.13
N ASN A 376 -7.93 0.38 -12.50
CA ASN A 376 -8.39 0.62 -13.86
C ASN A 376 -7.23 0.61 -14.86
N GLU A 377 -6.02 1.00 -14.47
CA GLU A 377 -4.83 0.96 -15.33
C GLU A 377 -4.56 -0.45 -15.89
N ILE A 378 -4.99 -1.52 -15.21
CA ILE A 378 -4.89 -2.90 -15.71
C ILE A 378 -5.61 -3.06 -17.06
N LEU A 379 -6.68 -2.30 -17.31
CA LEU A 379 -7.44 -2.31 -18.56
C LEU A 379 -6.72 -1.61 -19.73
N ILE A 380 -5.61 -0.93 -19.49
CA ILE A 380 -4.76 -0.37 -20.55
C ILE A 380 -3.99 -1.49 -21.26
N TYR A 381 -3.59 -2.51 -20.52
CA TYR A 381 -2.80 -3.63 -21.02
C TYR A 381 -3.70 -4.68 -21.68
N ASP A 382 -3.16 -5.38 -22.67
CA ASP A 382 -3.77 -6.61 -23.16
C ASP A 382 -3.66 -7.64 -22.05
N ILE A 383 -4.79 -7.91 -21.41
CA ILE A 383 -4.87 -8.90 -20.35
C ILE A 383 -4.89 -10.24 -21.08
N GLN A 384 -3.80 -10.99 -20.99
CA GLN A 384 -3.83 -12.40 -21.39
C GLN A 384 -4.74 -13.13 -20.41
N GLU A 385 -6.00 -13.26 -20.78
CA GLU A 385 -6.93 -14.19 -20.13
C GLU A 385 -6.53 -15.62 -20.55
N ILE A 386 -6.55 -16.57 -19.60
CA ILE A 386 -6.33 -17.99 -19.89
C ILE A 386 -7.66 -18.64 -20.28
#